data_AF-K1S2U0-F1
#
_entry.id   AF-K1S2U0-F1
#
_cell.length_a   1.000
_cell.length_b   1.000
_cell.length_c   1.000
_cell.angle_alpha   90.00
_cell.angle_beta   90.00
_cell.angle_gamma   90.00
#
_symmetry.space_group_name_H-M   'P 1'
#
loop_
_entity.id
_entity.type
_entity.pdbx_description
1 polymer ?
#
loop_
_entity_poly.entity_id
_entity_poly.type
_entity_poly.pdbx_seq_one_letter_code
_entity_poly.pdbx_strand_id
1 'polypeptide(L)' 'MVYSKWGNMRYKYRNREFWCRGYYVDTVGKNTKKIKEYIANQLKEDKISDQMTIEEIDPFKG' A
#
# COMPACT_ATOMS: atom_id res chain seq x y z
N MET A 1 -8.54 6.01 -12.24
CA MET A 1 -7.68 5.14 -11.40
C MET A 1 -6.34 5.86 -11.16
N VAL A 2 -5.66 5.68 -10.02
CA VAL A 2 -4.44 6.45 -9.64
C VAL A 2 -3.43 6.52 -10.79
N TYR A 3 -3.16 5.41 -11.45
CA TYR A 3 -2.23 5.33 -12.56
C TYR A 3 -2.68 6.01 -13.86
N SER A 4 -3.98 6.24 -14.06
CA SER A 4 -4.49 7.01 -15.21
C SER A 4 -4.18 8.50 -15.05
N LYS A 5 -4.14 8.99 -13.81
CA LYS A 5 -3.82 10.39 -13.48
C LYS A 5 -2.31 10.60 -13.33
N TRP A 6 -1.59 9.58 -12.86
CA TRP A 6 -0.15 9.65 -12.58
C TRP A 6 0.60 8.52 -13.29
N GLY A 7 0.78 8.65 -14.61
CA GLY A 7 1.41 7.62 -15.45
C GLY A 7 2.82 7.21 -14.99
N ASN A 8 3.62 8.18 -14.53
CA ASN A 8 4.98 7.95 -14.02
C ASN A 8 5.02 7.02 -12.78
N MET A 9 3.93 6.96 -12.00
CA MET A 9 3.88 6.05 -10.84
C MET A 9 3.88 4.59 -11.26
N ARG A 10 3.42 4.24 -12.47
CA ARG A 10 3.53 2.85 -12.98
C ARG A 10 4.97 2.39 -13.09
N TYR A 11 5.88 3.31 -13.45
CA TYR A 11 7.29 2.96 -13.59
C TYR A 11 7.96 2.75 -12.23
N LYS A 12 7.61 3.59 -11.24
CA LYS A 12 8.13 3.48 -9.87
C LYS A 12 7.60 2.23 -9.14
N TYR A 13 6.32 1.91 -9.32
CA TYR A 13 5.69 0.78 -8.65
C TYR A 13 5.80 -0.53 -9.43
N ARG A 14 6.15 -0.51 -10.73
CA ARG A 14 6.27 -1.69 -11.61
C ARG A 14 5.14 -2.71 -11.39
N ASN A 15 5.48 -3.91 -10.91
CA ASN A 15 4.56 -5.02 -10.66
C ASN A 15 3.91 -4.98 -9.26
N ARG A 16 3.99 -3.85 -8.56
CA ARG A 16 3.49 -3.71 -7.18
C ARG A 16 2.18 -2.94 -7.15
N GLU A 17 1.34 -3.33 -6.21
CA GLU A 17 0.06 -2.68 -6.00
C GLU A 17 0.23 -1.37 -5.23
N PHE A 18 -0.60 -0.39 -5.58
CA PHE A 18 -0.60 0.91 -4.90
C PHE A 18 -1.25 0.84 -3.51
N TRP A 19 -2.24 -0.03 -3.34
CA TRP A 19 -2.99 -0.20 -2.10
C TRP A 19 -2.47 -1.39 -1.31
N CYS A 20 -2.65 -1.36 0.02
CA CYS A 20 -2.55 -2.55 0.86
C CYS A 20 -3.57 -3.59 0.40
N ARG A 21 -3.27 -4.88 0.60
CA ARG A 21 -4.15 -5.98 0.18
C ARG A 21 -5.48 -6.01 0.94
N GLY A 22 -5.47 -5.57 2.19
CA GLY A 22 -6.65 -5.55 3.06
C GLY A 22 -7.46 -4.26 2.95
N TYR A 23 -8.74 -4.36 3.31
CA TYR A 23 -9.60 -3.21 3.55
C TYR A 23 -10.41 -3.37 4.85
N TYR A 24 -10.74 -2.24 5.47
CA TYR A 24 -11.67 -2.17 6.60
C TYR A 24 -12.86 -1.30 6.23
N VAL A 25 -14.07 -1.79 6.54
CA VAL A 25 -15.33 -1.07 6.33
C VAL A 25 -16.01 -0.92 7.68
N ASP A 26 -16.50 0.29 7.93
CA ASP A 26 -17.37 0.58 9.05
C ASP A 26 -18.65 1.24 8.53
N THR A 27 -19.75 1.02 9.26
CA THR A 27 -21.04 1.65 8.96
C THR A 27 -21.11 3.02 9.64
N VAL A 28 -22.29 3.65 9.69
CA VAL A 28 -22.42 5.00 10.22
C VAL A 28 -22.11 5.00 11.73
N GLY A 29 -20.94 5.51 12.10
CA GLY A 29 -20.46 5.51 13.48
C GLY A 29 -18.98 5.12 13.55
N LYS A 30 -18.09 6.02 13.13
CA LYS A 30 -16.64 5.79 13.02
C LYS A 30 -16.05 5.20 14.31
N ASN A 31 -15.75 3.91 14.30
CA ASN A 31 -15.07 3.23 15.40
C ASN A 31 -13.56 3.45 15.30
N THR A 32 -13.10 4.59 15.83
CA THR A 32 -11.69 4.99 15.78
C THR A 32 -10.74 3.97 16.42
N LYS A 33 -11.19 3.23 17.45
CA LYS A 33 -10.38 2.19 18.10
C LYS A 33 -10.12 1.03 17.14
N LYS A 34 -11.17 0.50 16.49
CA LYS A 34 -11.04 -0.59 15.52
C LYS A 34 -10.23 -0.19 14.29
N ILE A 35 -10.41 1.04 13.78
CA ILE A 35 -9.64 1.55 12.65
C ILE A 35 -8.14 1.59 12.99
N LYS A 36 -7.77 2.08 14.18
CA LYS A 36 -6.37 2.12 14.63
C LYS A 36 -5.76 0.73 14.74
N GLU A 37 -6.49 -0.20 15.35
CA GLU A 37 -6.06 -1.59 15.50
C GLU A 37 -5.89 -2.28 14.15
N TYR A 38 -6.83 -2.07 13.23
CA TYR A 38 -6.75 -2.61 11.87
C TYR A 38 -5.51 -2.10 11.11
N ILE A 39 -5.26 -0.79 11.13
CA ILE A 39 -4.07 -0.20 10.49
C ILE A 39 -2.78 -0.78 11.09
N ALA A 40 -2.70 -0.92 12.40
CA ALA A 40 -1.51 -1.46 13.06
C ALA A 40 -1.24 -2.93 12.64
N ASN A 41 -2.29 -3.74 12.56
CA ASN A 41 -2.18 -5.13 12.12
C ASN A 41 -1.79 -5.21 10.63
N GLN A 42 -2.42 -4.42 9.77
CA GLN A 42 -2.10 -4.37 8.33
C GLN A 42 -0.64 -3.97 8.10
N LEU A 43 -0.14 -2.94 8.80
CA LEU A 43 1.26 -2.51 8.69
C LEU A 43 2.24 -3.60 9.15
N LYS A 44 1.88 -4.38 10.16
CA LYS A 44 2.71 -5.50 10.63
C LYS A 44 2.78 -6.61 9.57
N GLU A 45 1.66 -6.95 8.96
CA GLU A 45 1.59 -7.95 7.88
C GLU A 45 2.32 -7.47 6.61
N ASP A 46 2.12 -6.21 6.22
CA ASP A 46 2.76 -5.62 5.05
C ASP A 46 4.29 -5.56 5.21
N LYS A 47 4.79 -5.36 6.44
CA LYS A 47 6.22 -5.43 6.75
C LYS A 47 6.77 -6.84 6.59
N ILE A 48 6.03 -7.87 7.00
CA ILE A 48 6.44 -9.28 6.85
C ILE A 48 6.40 -9.70 5.38
N SER A 49 5.45 -9.17 4.60
CA SER A 49 5.31 -9.45 3.18
C SER A 49 6.26 -8.61 2.29
N ASP A 50 7.21 -7.87 2.87
CA ASP A 50 8.10 -6.92 2.19
C ASP A 50 7.39 -5.89 1.30
N GLN A 51 6.10 -5.64 1.53
CA GLN A 51 5.32 -4.68 0.74
C GLN A 51 5.69 -3.22 1.08
N MET A 52 6.27 -3.00 2.27
CA MET A 52 6.66 -1.67 2.76
C MET A 52 7.95 -1.10 2.17
N THR A 53 8.79 -1.92 1.53
CA THR A 53 10.10 -1.52 1.00
C THR A 53 10.02 -1.43 -0.51
N ILE A 54 10.32 -0.28 -1.12
CA ILE A 54 10.50 -0.19 -2.57
C ILE A 54 11.99 -0.37 -2.83
N GLU A 55 12.37 -1.47 -3.48
CA GLU A 55 13.73 -1.62 -3.98
C GLU A 55 13.98 -0.51 -5.02
N GLU A 56 14.95 0.36 -4.76
CA GLU A 56 15.45 1.31 -5.74
C GLU A 56 16.28 0.54 -6.78
N ILE A 57 15.60 -0.14 -7.68
CA ILE A 57 16.21 -0.70 -8.87
C ILE A 57 16.41 0.47 -9.83
N ASP A 58 17.63 1.01 -9.86
CA ASP A 58 18.04 1.98 -10.88
C ASP A 58 17.85 1.31 -12.25
N PRO A 59 16.89 1.77 -13.06
CA PRO A 59 16.62 1.18 -14.36
C PRO A 59 17.78 1.31 -15.36
N PHE A 60 18.80 2.11 -15.03
CA PHE A 60 19.96 2.37 -15.89
C PHE A 60 21.25 1.68 -15.41
N LYS A 61 21.24 0.95 -14.29
CA LYS A 61 22.35 0.08 -13.87
C LYS A 61 21.99 -1.37 -14.14
N GLY A 62 22.48 -1.87 -15.28
CA GLY A 62 22.51 -3.30 -15.60
C GLY A 62 23.56 -4.05 -14.79
#